data_AF-A0A2W6SZX5-F1
#
_entry.id   AF-A0A2W6SZX5-F1
#
_cell.length_a   1.000
_cell.length_b   1.000
_cell.length_c   1.000
_cell.angle_alpha   90.00
_cell.angle_beta   90.00
_cell.angle_gamma   90.00
#
_symmetry.space_group_name_H-M   'P 1'
#
loop_
_entity.id
_entity.type
_entity.pdbx_description
1 polymer ?
#
loop_
_entity_poly.entity_id
_entity_poly.type
_entity_poly.pdbx_seq_one_letter_code
_entity_poly.pdbx_strand_id
1 'polypeptide(L)' 'MYRDGVRKSIWQEEIKRISSEADDKQLFDVVIVGGGITGVSTALKLQENGKNCILL' A
#
# COMPACT_ATOMS: atom_id res chain seq x y z
N MET A 1 -6.38 12.72 0.64
CA MET A 1 -5.74 14.05 0.52
C MET A 1 -6.28 14.73 -0.74
N TYR A 2 -6.87 15.91 -0.62
CA TYR A 2 -7.20 16.77 -1.77
C TYR A 2 -5.89 17.34 -2.29
N ARG A 3 -5.20 16.57 -3.13
CA ARG A 3 -3.98 16.98 -3.80
C ARG A 3 -4.40 17.89 -4.96
N ASP A 4 -4.64 19.18 -4.71
CA ASP A 4 -4.63 20.22 -5.76
C ASP A 4 -6.00 20.69 -6.36
N GLY A 5 -6.98 21.03 -5.51
CA GLY A 5 -8.13 21.89 -5.90
C GLY A 5 -9.51 21.44 -5.43
N VAL A 6 -10.51 22.34 -5.57
CA VAL A 6 -11.92 22.11 -5.19
C VAL A 6 -12.61 21.05 -6.06
N ARG A 7 -12.09 20.82 -7.28
CA ARG A 7 -12.63 19.87 -8.25
C ARG A 7 -11.65 18.71 -8.43
N LYS A 8 -12.19 17.48 -8.55
CA LYS A 8 -11.40 16.31 -8.94
C LYS A 8 -10.84 16.52 -10.34
N SER A 9 -9.55 16.23 -10.53
CA SER A 9 -8.95 16.25 -11.86
C SER A 9 -9.45 15.08 -12.72
N ILE A 10 -9.41 15.22 -14.04
CA ILE A 10 -9.71 14.12 -14.98
C ILE A 10 -8.79 12.90 -14.79
N TRP A 11 -7.58 13.10 -14.23
CA TRP A 11 -6.61 12.05 -13.92
C TRP A 11 -6.81 11.44 -12.52
N GLN A 12 -7.78 11.96 -11.76
CA GLN A 12 -8.23 11.42 -10.48
C GLN A 12 -9.50 10.58 -10.62
N GLU A 13 -10.03 10.40 -11.85
CA GLU A 13 -11.09 9.45 -12.10
C GLU A 13 -10.57 8.01 -11.99
N GLU A 14 -11.20 7.29 -11.07
CA GLU A 14 -11.14 5.85 -10.83
C GLU A 14 -9.76 5.20 -10.61
N ILE A 15 -9.08 5.58 -9.53
CA ILE A 15 -8.24 4.60 -8.84
C ILE A 15 -9.20 3.72 -8.02
N LYS A 16 -9.49 2.52 -8.53
CA LYS A 16 -10.28 1.52 -7.81
C LYS A 16 -9.57 1.23 -6.48
N ARG A 17 -10.14 1.72 -5.38
CA ARG A 17 -9.60 1.44 -4.05
C ARG A 17 -9.86 -0.01 -3.75
N ILE A 18 -8.81 -0.80 -3.80
CA ILE A 18 -8.82 -2.16 -3.29
C ILE A 18 -8.64 -2.03 -1.78
N SER A 19 -9.68 -2.39 -1.02
CA SER A 19 -9.55 -2.50 0.43
C SER A 19 -8.64 -3.68 0.73
N SER A 20 -7.57 -3.45 1.48
CA SER A 20 -6.86 -4.53 2.16
C SER A 20 -7.53 -4.72 3.51
N GLU A 21 -8.27 -5.81 3.66
CA GLU A 21 -8.67 -6.28 4.99
C GLU A 21 -7.44 -6.93 5.62
N ALA A 22 -6.76 -6.19 6.49
CA ALA A 22 -5.78 -6.78 7.38
C ALA A 22 -6.54 -7.27 8.61
N ASP A 23 -6.39 -8.55 8.96
CA ASP A 23 -6.83 -9.03 10.27
C ASP A 23 -5.82 -8.52 11.30
N ASP A 24 -6.30 -7.77 12.31
CA ASP A 24 -5.47 -7.25 13.41
C ASP A 24 -4.76 -8.36 14.19
N LYS A 25 -5.17 -9.62 14.00
CA LYS A 25 -4.55 -10.82 14.61
C LYS A 25 -3.48 -11.46 13.73
N GLN A 26 -3.30 -11.02 12.49
CA GLN A 26 -2.30 -11.58 11.60
C GLN A 26 -0.90 -11.13 12.02
N LEU A 27 -0.01 -12.10 12.23
CA LEU A 27 1.40 -11.83 12.48
C LEU A 27 2.14 -11.62 11.15
N PHE A 28 2.98 -10.59 11.10
CA PHE A 28 3.84 -10.27 9.97
C PHE A 28 5.30 -10.36 10.41
N ASP A 29 6.16 -10.83 9.50
CA ASP A 29 7.60 -10.91 9.73
C ASP A 29 8.26 -9.52 9.62
N VAL A 30 7.72 -8.65 8.76
CA VAL A 30 8.30 -7.33 8.44
C VAL A 30 7.21 -6.26 8.32
N VAL A 31 7.47 -5.10 8.93
CA VAL A 31 6.71 -3.85 8.75
C VAL A 31 7.50 -2.92 7.83
N ILE A 32 6.84 -2.37 6.82
CA ILE A 32 7.43 -1.41 5.87
C ILE A 32 6.61 -0.11 5.94
N VAL A 33 7.27 0.99 6.31
CA VAL A 33 6.61 2.31 6.42
C VAL A 33 6.70 3.05 5.08
N GLY A 34 5.55 3.29 4.46
CA GLY A 34 5.39 4.02 3.21
C GLY A 34 5.04 3.15 2.00
N GLY A 35 3.80 3.26 1.51
CA GLY A 35 3.29 2.58 0.30
C GLY A 35 3.73 3.19 -1.05
N GLY A 36 4.89 3.85 -1.11
CA GLY A 36 5.47 4.35 -2.37
C GLY A 36 6.15 3.23 -3.18
N ILE A 37 6.67 3.55 -4.37
CA ILE A 37 7.30 2.55 -5.26
C ILE A 37 8.43 1.76 -4.57
N THR A 38 9.24 2.44 -3.74
CA THR A 38 10.32 1.81 -2.99
C THR A 38 9.80 0.86 -1.92
N GLY A 39 8.78 1.26 -1.15
CA GLY A 39 8.19 0.40 -0.12
C GLY A 39 7.53 -0.83 -0.72
N VAL A 40 6.76 -0.65 -1.80
CA VAL A 40 6.08 -1.76 -2.50
C VAL A 40 7.07 -2.73 -3.13
N SER A 41 8.11 -2.22 -3.82
CA SER A 41 9.14 -3.10 -4.41
C SER A 41 9.97 -3.83 -3.35
N THR A 42 10.17 -3.22 -2.18
CA THR A 42 10.80 -3.88 -1.04
C THR A 42 9.92 -5.00 -0.48
N ALA A 43 8.63 -4.74 -0.29
CA ALA A 43 7.66 -5.74 0.17
C ALA A 43 7.59 -6.94 -0.78
N LEU A 44 7.55 -6.70 -2.09
CA LEU A 44 7.52 -7.74 -3.11
C LEU A 44 8.75 -8.66 -3.00
N LYS A 45 9.96 -8.09 -2.96
CA LYS A 45 11.19 -8.88 -2.85
C LYS A 45 11.23 -9.68 -1.55
N LEU A 46 10.77 -9.13 -0.44
CA LEU A 46 10.71 -9.84 0.84
C LEU A 46 9.68 -10.99 0.79
N GLN A 47 8.53 -10.77 0.17
CA GLN A 47 7.51 -11.81 -0.05
C GLN A 47 8.02 -12.94 -0.95
N GLU A 48 8.74 -12.63 -2.03
CA GLU A 48 9.39 -13.64 -2.90
C GLU A 48 10.44 -14.47 -2.14
N ASN A 49 11.02 -13.91 -1.06
CA ASN A 49 11.91 -14.62 -0.14
C ASN A 49 11.18 -15.26 1.06
N GLY A 50 9.85 -15.38 0.99
CA GLY A 50 9.03 -16.10 1.96
C GLY A 50 8.70 -15.32 3.23
N LYS A 51 8.77 -13.97 3.22
CA LYS A 51 8.41 -13.12 4.36
C LYS A 51 6.99 -12.58 4.22
N ASN A 52 6.19 -12.73 5.26
CA ASN A 52 4.89 -12.05 5.36
C ASN A 52 5.12 -10.58 5.75
N CYS A 53 4.68 -9.65 4.88
CA CYS A 53 4.96 -8.23 5.03
C CYS A 53 3.65 -7.42 5.19
N ILE A 54 3.72 -6.34 5.97
CA ILE A 54 2.67 -5.31 6.04
C ILE A 54 3.24 -3.94 5.66
N LEU A 55 2.47 -3.18 4.88
CA LEU A 55 2.77 -1.80 4.49
C LEU A 55 1.90 -0.85 5.31
N LEU A 56 2.50 0.16 5.93
CA LEU A 56 1.83 1.22 6.70
C LEU A 56 1.93 2.57 5.99
#